data_AF-A9RWE2-F1
#
_entry.id   AF-A9RWE2-F1
#
_cell.length_a   1.000
_cell.length_b   1.000
_cell.length_c   1.000
_cell.angle_alpha   90.00
_cell.angle_beta   90.00
_cell.angle_gamma   90.00
#
_symmetry.space_group_name_H-M   'P 1'
#
loop_
_entity.id
_entity.type
_entity.pdbx_description
1 polymer ?
#
loop_
_entity_poly.entity_id
_entity_poly.type
_entity_poly.pdbx_seq_one_letter_code
_entity_poly.pdbx_strand_id
1 'polypeptide(L)'
;MSADSDVANFEGDDPKRARHTVILGWSNKIPSLLRQLVAHNHNEHGLQITVVAAMEVEQMQVEINHHMDDLVGTSLKLICGSRLDTQILRKASIDTAQAVIILAESQDAEESDELAVIIVIKILKVVDTAHFRGHIVVEVHDVENEPWIKQAGRGLVETVVAKEVITRLMVQCARQSGVAQIWRDILGSERVEFYIQRWPELDGMRFSNALISFPDAIPCGVKVASRRGKIVLNPDDDYILGEGDEVIVIAADHDSYTPSTSTSVAQVFPLRSPIEVEQAKPVKKILFCGWQSDMDDMVSILDHVLRRGSELWIFSEEPQEEREKRFNEKGIVVADLENVKLSHYSGEATRKKDLEALPLETFDSILLVADGGASFDAEQELLSTLILIKSIQASRMPYREARAVHMLPAGNSKSSWIDELQHNSAQSIIVSEVLNARTRQVLGQAGSHDSQEIEISDEMVSMALAMVAEDRRIGGVLDELFAEQGNEMVMRPAEVYFDQEEELSFFDIMVRGRQRREIVIGYHSLFEDTPVINPCHKAVKKKWSFQDSFIALVERQ
;
A
#
# COMPACT_ATOMS: atom_id res chain seq x y z
N MET A 1 -16.27 -23.06 51.14
CA MET A 1 -15.12 -22.20 50.77
C MET A 1 -14.91 -22.39 49.28
N SER A 2 -15.79 -21.74 48.53
CA SER A 2 -15.79 -21.66 47.07
C SER A 2 -15.07 -20.36 46.71
N ALA A 3 -14.04 -20.47 45.87
CA ALA A 3 -13.35 -19.33 45.29
C ALA A 3 -14.07 -19.01 43.97
N ASP A 4 -14.71 -17.84 43.92
CA ASP A 4 -15.24 -17.25 42.70
C ASP A 4 -14.07 -16.72 41.87
N SER A 5 -13.98 -17.22 40.64
CA SER A 5 -13.12 -16.70 39.58
C SER A 5 -13.95 -15.72 38.74
N ASP A 6 -13.75 -14.43 38.96
CA ASP A 6 -14.30 -13.37 38.12
C ASP A 6 -13.62 -13.40 36.75
N VAL A 7 -14.29 -14.04 35.80
CA VAL A 7 -14.01 -13.94 34.36
C VAL A 7 -14.53 -12.57 33.92
N ALA A 8 -13.62 -11.65 33.60
CA ALA A 8 -13.96 -10.36 33.05
C ALA A 8 -14.53 -10.54 31.63
N ASN A 9 -15.86 -10.61 31.52
CA ASN A 9 -16.59 -10.42 30.28
C ASN A 9 -16.32 -9.00 29.76
N PHE A 10 -15.59 -8.89 28.64
CA PHE A 10 -15.53 -7.68 27.83
C PHE A 10 -16.78 -7.64 26.94
N GLU A 11 -17.88 -7.13 27.47
CA GLU A 11 -19.04 -6.69 26.69
C GLU A 11 -19.36 -5.23 27.04
N GLY A 12 -19.57 -4.42 25.99
CA GLY A 12 -20.09 -3.07 26.10
C GLY A 12 -19.05 -1.99 25.77
N ASP A 13 -18.84 -1.76 24.47
CA ASP A 13 -18.39 -0.47 23.99
C ASP A 13 -19.47 0.56 24.41
N ASP A 14 -19.11 1.56 25.21
CA ASP A 14 -20.04 2.53 25.78
C ASP A 14 -20.40 3.55 24.68
N PRO A 15 -21.63 3.55 24.12
CA PRO A 15 -21.97 4.24 22.86
C PRO A 15 -22.11 5.76 23.02
N LYS A 16 -21.47 6.37 24.03
CA LYS A 16 -21.58 7.80 24.38
C LYS A 16 -20.24 8.48 24.66
N ARG A 17 -19.10 7.81 24.52
CA ARG A 17 -17.81 8.52 24.53
C ARG A 17 -17.55 9.09 23.14
N ALA A 18 -17.40 10.40 23.06
CA ALA A 18 -16.94 11.04 21.83
C ALA A 18 -15.60 10.44 21.42
N ARG A 19 -15.52 9.88 20.20
CA ARG A 19 -14.27 9.37 19.64
C ARG A 19 -13.32 10.54 19.48
N HIS A 20 -12.15 10.44 20.10
CA HIS A 20 -11.18 11.52 20.19
C HIS A 20 -9.81 11.02 19.76
N THR A 21 -9.28 11.61 18.70
CA THR A 21 -7.95 11.31 18.13
C THR A 21 -7.03 12.51 18.35
N VAL A 22 -5.80 12.25 18.80
CA VAL A 22 -4.79 13.30 18.99
C VAL A 22 -3.65 13.08 18.00
N ILE A 23 -3.31 14.13 17.24
CA ILE A 23 -2.15 14.14 16.35
C ILE A 23 -1.07 15.02 16.99
N LEU A 24 0.13 14.47 17.14
CA LEU A 24 1.29 15.12 17.72
C LEU A 24 2.36 15.34 16.65
N GLY A 25 2.58 16.60 16.31
CA GLY A 25 3.53 17.04 15.30
C GLY A 25 2.85 17.65 14.08
N TRP A 26 3.66 18.28 13.22
CA TRP A 26 3.20 18.89 11.97
C TRP A 26 4.07 18.48 10.78
N SER A 27 3.42 17.98 9.72
CA SER A 27 4.08 17.64 8.46
C SER A 27 3.14 17.89 7.28
N ASN A 28 3.67 17.80 6.06
CA ASN A 28 2.91 17.84 4.80
C ASN A 28 1.80 16.77 4.71
N LYS A 29 1.86 15.73 5.57
CA LYS A 29 0.89 14.63 5.66
C LYS A 29 -0.42 15.02 6.37
N ILE A 30 -0.42 16.09 7.16
CA ILE A 30 -1.58 16.51 7.99
C ILE A 30 -2.88 16.59 7.17
N PRO A 31 -2.96 17.29 6.02
CA PRO A 31 -4.22 17.38 5.28
C PRO A 31 -4.72 16.02 4.76
N SER A 32 -3.81 15.15 4.34
CA SER A 32 -4.15 13.79 3.90
C SER A 32 -4.64 12.93 5.05
N LEU A 33 -3.93 12.95 6.19
CA LEU A 33 -4.32 12.22 7.38
C LEU A 33 -5.68 12.66 7.92
N LEU A 34 -5.94 13.97 7.96
CA LEU A 34 -7.25 14.51 8.37
C LEU A 34 -8.36 14.05 7.43
N ARG A 35 -8.15 14.08 6.10
CA ARG A 35 -9.13 13.57 5.13
C ARG A 35 -9.46 12.10 5.38
N GLN A 36 -8.44 11.26 5.62
CA GLN A 36 -8.64 9.84 5.89
C GLN A 36 -9.39 9.61 7.21
N LEU A 37 -8.99 10.26 8.31
CA LEU A 37 -9.67 10.12 9.61
C LEU A 37 -11.14 10.56 9.54
N VAL A 38 -11.44 11.66 8.83
CA VAL A 38 -12.82 12.11 8.61
C VAL A 38 -13.61 11.09 7.78
N ALA A 39 -12.99 10.53 6.74
CA ALA A 39 -13.65 9.60 5.84
C ALA A 39 -13.92 8.23 6.48
N HIS A 40 -13.02 7.68 7.31
CA HIS A 40 -13.29 6.47 8.09
C HIS A 40 -14.46 6.65 9.08
N ASN A 41 -14.70 7.88 9.55
CA ASN A 41 -15.74 8.19 10.54
C ASN A 41 -16.99 8.85 9.91
N HIS A 42 -17.18 8.79 8.59
CA HIS A 42 -18.27 9.51 7.90
C HIS A 42 -19.68 9.09 8.38
N ASN A 43 -19.84 7.86 8.84
CA ASN A 43 -21.09 7.31 9.38
C ASN A 43 -21.32 7.65 10.87
N GLU A 44 -20.30 8.18 11.55
CA GLU A 44 -20.34 8.49 12.97
C GLU A 44 -20.32 10.00 13.23
N HIS A 45 -21.42 10.54 13.76
CA HIS A 45 -21.45 11.93 14.19
C HIS A 45 -20.62 12.13 15.47
N GLY A 46 -19.60 12.99 15.41
CA GLY A 46 -18.93 13.51 16.61
C GLY A 46 -17.46 13.14 16.81
N LEU A 47 -16.72 12.80 15.74
CA LEU A 47 -15.27 12.70 15.82
C LEU A 47 -14.66 14.04 16.29
N GLN A 48 -13.81 13.97 17.30
CA GLN A 48 -12.98 15.08 17.74
C GLN A 48 -11.52 14.80 17.36
N ILE A 49 -10.91 15.69 16.60
CA ILE A 49 -9.48 15.61 16.27
C ILE A 49 -8.77 16.76 16.97
N THR A 50 -7.74 16.47 17.75
CA THR A 50 -6.87 17.49 18.35
C THR A 50 -5.49 17.43 17.69
N VAL A 51 -5.03 18.52 17.08
CA VAL A 51 -3.67 18.63 16.53
C VAL A 51 -2.82 19.48 17.46
N VAL A 52 -1.65 18.95 17.84
CA VAL A 52 -0.66 19.64 18.67
C VAL A 52 0.62 19.83 17.85
N ALA A 53 1.00 21.09 17.63
CA ALA A 53 2.22 21.42 16.90
C ALA A 53 2.91 22.65 17.49
N ALA A 54 4.21 22.78 17.27
CA ALA A 54 4.98 23.99 17.60
C ALA A 54 4.80 25.10 16.55
N MET A 55 3.56 25.29 16.08
CA MET A 55 3.16 26.26 15.06
C MET A 55 1.99 27.09 15.58
N GLU A 56 1.90 28.36 15.16
CA GLU A 56 0.79 29.24 15.55
C GLU A 56 -0.55 28.72 15.02
N VAL A 57 -1.60 28.89 15.82
CA VAL A 57 -2.92 28.32 15.52
C VAL A 57 -3.51 28.90 14.23
N GLU A 58 -3.31 30.19 14.00
CA GLU A 58 -3.76 30.88 12.79
C GLU A 58 -3.06 30.33 11.55
N GLN A 59 -1.77 30.01 11.63
CA GLN A 59 -1.02 29.42 10.53
C GLN A 59 -1.52 28.00 10.24
N MET A 60 -1.69 27.17 11.28
CA MET A 60 -2.24 25.81 11.14
C MET A 60 -3.61 25.86 10.45
N GLN A 61 -4.48 26.78 10.87
CA GLN A 61 -5.81 26.91 10.30
C GLN A 61 -5.79 27.33 8.83
N VAL A 62 -4.90 28.25 8.45
CA VAL A 62 -4.75 28.68 7.05
C VAL A 62 -4.27 27.52 6.18
N GLU A 63 -3.28 26.75 6.62
CA GLU A 63 -2.78 25.60 5.87
C GLU A 63 -3.84 24.51 5.69
N ILE A 64 -4.60 24.19 6.74
CA ILE A 64 -5.69 23.20 6.67
C ILE A 64 -6.79 23.69 5.72
N ASN A 65 -7.26 24.94 5.88
CA ASN A 65 -8.32 25.50 5.05
C ASN A 65 -7.91 25.64 3.58
N HIS A 66 -6.61 25.71 3.28
CA HIS A 66 -6.14 25.75 1.90
C HIS A 66 -6.21 24.38 1.21
N HIS A 67 -6.16 23.28 1.97
CA HIS A 67 -6.15 21.93 1.43
C HIS A 67 -7.45 21.15 1.68
N MET A 68 -8.34 21.67 2.52
CA MET A 68 -9.59 21.02 2.91
C MET A 68 -10.73 22.03 2.98
N ASP A 69 -11.80 21.76 2.22
CA ASP A 69 -12.98 22.63 2.15
C ASP A 69 -14.12 22.21 3.11
N ASP A 70 -14.19 20.93 3.53
CA ASP A 70 -15.26 20.44 4.41
C ASP A 70 -14.75 19.43 5.48
N LEU A 71 -15.10 19.68 6.74
CA LEU A 71 -14.86 18.82 7.89
C LEU A 71 -16.22 18.25 8.32
N VAL A 72 -16.75 17.35 7.51
CA VAL A 72 -18.11 16.79 7.60
C VAL A 72 -18.44 16.31 9.02
N GLY A 73 -19.06 17.17 9.83
CA GLY A 73 -19.45 16.86 11.21
C GLY A 73 -18.31 16.63 12.22
N THR A 74 -17.05 16.82 11.82
CA THR A 74 -15.86 16.58 12.66
C THR A 74 -15.42 17.86 13.36
N SER A 75 -15.14 17.79 14.66
CA SER A 75 -14.64 18.93 15.43
C SER A 75 -13.11 18.93 15.48
N LEU A 76 -12.49 19.98 14.94
CA LEU A 76 -11.04 20.15 14.93
C LEU A 76 -10.59 21.13 16.02
N LYS A 77 -9.69 20.69 16.89
CA LYS A 77 -9.07 21.49 17.95
C LYS A 77 -7.57 21.63 17.69
N LEU A 78 -7.10 22.85 17.48
CA LEU A 78 -5.70 23.15 17.26
C LEU A 78 -5.04 23.67 18.54
N ILE A 79 -3.86 23.15 18.88
CA ILE A 79 -3.10 23.55 20.07
C ILE A 79 -1.66 23.87 19.67
N CYS A 80 -1.27 25.14 19.81
CA CYS A 80 0.13 25.54 19.75
C CYS A 80 0.84 25.09 21.04
N GLY A 81 1.92 24.32 20.90
CA GLY A 81 2.75 23.87 22.01
C GLY A 81 3.71 22.74 21.66
N SER A 82 4.72 22.53 22.50
CA SER A 82 5.66 21.43 22.32
C SER A 82 5.03 20.09 22.70
N ARG A 83 5.18 19.09 21.83
CA ARG A 83 4.84 17.68 22.07
C ARG A 83 5.62 17.02 23.21
N LEU A 84 6.66 17.69 23.74
CA LEU A 84 7.44 17.23 24.90
C LEU A 84 6.90 17.77 26.25
N ASP A 85 6.00 18.76 26.21
CA ASP A 85 5.42 19.37 27.41
C ASP A 85 4.18 18.60 27.89
N THR A 86 4.32 17.99 29.06
CA THR A 86 3.23 17.25 29.74
C THR A 86 1.97 18.07 30.01
N GLN A 87 2.06 19.40 30.16
CA GLN A 87 0.88 20.26 30.35
C GLN A 87 0.10 20.40 29.04
N ILE A 88 0.79 20.52 27.91
CA ILE A 88 0.18 20.55 26.58
C ILE A 88 -0.45 19.19 26.26
N LEU A 89 0.23 18.09 26.57
CA LEU A 89 -0.31 16.73 26.44
C LEU A 89 -1.62 16.54 27.23
N ARG A 90 -1.70 17.07 28.46
CA ARG A 90 -2.95 17.07 29.26
C ARG A 90 -4.03 17.99 28.68
N LYS A 91 -3.65 19.17 28.16
CA LYS A 91 -4.57 20.10 27.47
C LYS A 91 -5.17 19.49 26.20
N ALA A 92 -4.43 18.57 25.57
CA ALA A 92 -4.86 17.81 24.41
C ALA A 92 -5.76 16.61 24.76
N SER A 93 -5.99 16.31 26.04
CA SER A 93 -6.82 15.19 26.51
C SER A 93 -6.34 13.81 26.04
N ILE A 94 -5.02 13.59 26.03
CA ILE A 94 -4.41 12.33 25.58
C ILE A 94 -4.84 11.13 26.43
N ASP A 95 -5.21 11.35 27.69
CA ASP A 95 -5.68 10.31 28.62
C ASP A 95 -7.04 9.72 28.22
N THR A 96 -7.86 10.46 27.47
CA THR A 96 -9.16 10.01 26.97
C THR A 96 -9.17 9.66 25.48
N ALA A 97 -8.05 9.87 24.79
CA ALA A 97 -7.94 9.63 23.36
C ALA A 97 -8.06 8.13 23.03
N GLN A 98 -8.78 7.82 21.97
CA GLN A 98 -8.83 6.47 21.38
C GLN A 98 -7.52 6.16 20.67
N ALA A 99 -6.98 7.13 19.94
CA ALA A 99 -5.70 7.01 19.25
C ALA A 99 -4.86 8.28 19.40
N VAL A 100 -3.55 8.09 19.56
CA VAL A 100 -2.56 9.16 19.59
C VAL A 100 -1.57 8.92 18.47
N ILE A 101 -1.58 9.74 17.43
CA ILE A 101 -0.70 9.62 16.28
C ILE A 101 0.50 10.54 16.49
N ILE A 102 1.72 9.99 16.47
CA ILE A 102 2.97 10.74 16.50
C ILE A 102 3.49 10.82 15.07
N LEU A 103 3.49 12.02 14.50
CA LEU A 103 4.02 12.27 13.17
C LEU A 103 5.51 12.59 13.22
N ALA A 104 6.17 12.19 12.15
CA ALA A 104 7.56 12.49 11.92
C ALA A 104 7.69 13.90 11.30
N GLU A 105 8.49 14.77 11.93
CA GLU A 105 8.65 16.18 11.49
C GLU A 105 9.98 16.42 10.78
N SER A 106 11.02 15.67 11.15
CA SER A 106 12.35 15.76 10.54
C SER A 106 12.49 14.69 9.47
N GLN A 107 13.23 15.00 8.40
CA GLN A 107 13.64 14.03 7.39
C GLN A 107 14.85 13.19 7.85
N ASP A 108 15.52 13.63 8.91
CA ASP A 108 16.56 12.84 9.56
C ASP A 108 15.89 11.72 10.37
N ALA A 109 16.10 10.49 9.91
CA ALA A 109 15.52 9.30 10.52
C ALA A 109 15.99 9.11 11.97
N GLU A 110 17.27 9.37 12.25
CA GLU A 110 17.84 9.19 13.60
C GLU A 110 17.22 10.22 14.56
N GLU A 111 17.20 11.50 14.18
CA GLU A 111 16.58 12.55 15.00
C GLU A 111 15.08 12.30 15.21
N SER A 112 14.37 11.94 14.15
CA SER A 112 12.92 11.75 14.20
C SER A 112 12.53 10.55 15.08
N ASP A 113 13.20 9.42 14.91
CA ASP A 113 12.88 8.18 15.63
C ASP A 113 13.29 8.29 17.12
N GLU A 114 14.43 8.93 17.43
CA GLU A 114 14.81 9.24 18.81
C GLU A 114 13.77 10.14 19.51
N LEU A 115 13.32 11.20 18.83
CA LEU A 115 12.27 12.07 19.35
C LEU A 115 10.97 11.30 19.56
N ALA A 116 10.60 10.39 18.65
CA ALA A 116 9.41 9.56 18.79
C ALA A 116 9.46 8.71 20.08
N VAL A 117 10.60 8.07 20.38
CA VAL A 117 10.80 7.33 21.65
C VAL A 117 10.59 8.24 22.86
N ILE A 118 11.16 9.45 22.85
CA ILE A 118 11.03 10.40 23.94
C ILE A 118 9.56 10.81 24.13
N ILE A 119 8.83 11.07 23.04
CA ILE A 119 7.40 11.44 23.08
C ILE A 119 6.57 10.29 23.64
N VAL A 120 6.80 9.05 23.19
CA VAL A 120 6.13 7.86 23.75
C VAL A 120 6.34 7.77 25.26
N ILE A 121 7.57 7.90 25.74
CA ILE A 121 7.88 7.87 27.19
C ILE A 121 7.16 9.00 27.93
N LYS A 122 7.00 10.18 27.33
CA LYS A 122 6.28 11.31 27.93
C LYS A 122 4.77 11.03 28.01
N ILE A 123 4.18 10.45 26.97
CA ILE A 123 2.76 10.05 26.97
C ILE A 123 2.52 9.03 28.09
N LEU A 124 3.36 7.99 28.20
CA LEU A 124 3.25 6.97 29.24
C LEU A 124 3.39 7.52 30.67
N LYS A 125 3.99 8.71 30.86
CA LYS A 125 4.05 9.41 32.16
C LYS A 125 2.80 10.24 32.44
N VAL A 126 2.07 10.66 31.41
CA VAL A 126 0.85 11.47 31.53
C VAL A 126 -0.37 10.57 31.69
N VAL A 127 -0.39 9.49 30.91
CA VAL A 127 -1.48 8.52 30.81
C VAL A 127 -1.37 7.46 31.90
N ASP A 128 -2.49 7.13 32.53
CA ASP A 128 -2.56 5.97 33.40
C ASP A 128 -2.63 4.68 32.57
N THR A 129 -1.48 4.03 32.38
CA THR A 129 -1.35 2.83 31.57
C THR A 129 -2.27 1.67 31.99
N ALA A 130 -2.78 1.67 33.23
CA ALA A 130 -3.72 0.63 33.69
C ALA A 130 -5.16 0.85 33.20
N HIS A 131 -5.52 2.11 32.91
CA HIS A 131 -6.89 2.50 32.56
C HIS A 131 -7.02 3.09 31.15
N PHE A 132 -5.90 3.37 30.49
CA PHE A 132 -5.89 3.83 29.11
C PHE A 132 -6.38 2.73 28.18
N ARG A 133 -7.44 3.06 27.43
CA ARG A 133 -8.08 2.13 26.49
C ARG A 133 -7.69 2.39 25.03
N GLY A 134 -7.00 3.49 24.76
CA GLY A 134 -6.50 3.80 23.44
C GLY A 134 -5.15 3.17 23.14
N HIS A 135 -4.60 3.53 21.99
CA HIS A 135 -3.25 3.15 21.55
C HIS A 135 -2.52 4.35 20.96
N ILE A 136 -1.22 4.18 20.77
CA ILE A 136 -0.31 5.18 20.22
C ILE A 136 0.17 4.64 18.88
N VAL A 137 0.01 5.40 17.82
CA VAL A 137 0.54 5.08 16.48
C VAL A 137 1.72 5.99 16.22
N VAL A 138 2.86 5.40 15.87
CA VAL A 138 4.10 6.14 15.62
C VAL A 138 4.50 5.97 14.17
N GLU A 139 4.65 7.09 13.46
CA GLU A 139 5.36 7.12 12.18
C GLU A 139 6.86 6.94 12.45
N VAL A 140 7.44 5.87 11.90
CA VAL A 140 8.85 5.52 12.03
C VAL A 140 9.51 5.66 10.67
N HIS A 141 10.72 6.21 10.63
CA HIS A 141 11.49 6.28 9.40
C HIS A 141 12.32 5.02 9.19
N ASP A 142 13.08 4.58 10.20
CA ASP A 142 13.97 3.42 10.09
C ASP A 142 13.35 2.16 10.72
N VAL A 143 13.27 1.09 9.93
CA VAL A 143 12.80 -0.22 10.39
C VAL A 143 13.67 -0.78 11.53
N GLU A 144 14.96 -0.44 11.59
CA GLU A 144 15.87 -0.87 12.65
C GLU A 144 15.49 -0.26 14.02
N ASN A 145 14.83 0.90 14.04
CA ASN A 145 14.42 1.60 15.25
C ASN A 145 13.06 1.13 15.79
N GLU A 146 12.27 0.49 14.94
CA GLU A 146 10.91 0.03 15.24
C GLU A 146 10.82 -0.85 16.50
N PRO A 147 11.68 -1.88 16.71
CA PRO A 147 11.58 -2.76 17.88
C PRO A 147 11.77 -2.01 19.20
N TRP A 148 12.67 -1.01 19.21
CA TRP A 148 12.96 -0.20 20.40
C TRP A 148 11.79 0.71 20.75
N ILE A 149 11.11 1.28 19.75
CA ILE A 149 9.91 2.10 19.92
C ILE A 149 8.75 1.25 20.46
N LYS A 150 8.49 0.08 19.87
CA LYS A 150 7.48 -0.88 20.36
C LYS A 150 7.78 -1.33 21.80
N GLN A 151 9.05 -1.57 22.14
CA GLN A 151 9.48 -1.94 23.49
C GLN A 151 9.27 -0.80 24.50
N ALA A 152 9.59 0.44 24.14
CA ALA A 152 9.35 1.61 24.99
C ALA A 152 7.85 1.81 25.29
N GLY A 153 7.00 1.49 24.32
CA GLY A 153 5.54 1.58 24.37
C GLY A 153 4.80 0.57 25.25
N ARG A 154 5.48 -0.49 25.75
CA ARG A 154 4.89 -1.54 26.61
C ARG A 154 3.60 -2.19 26.06
N GLY A 155 3.48 -2.31 24.74
CA GLY A 155 2.31 -2.91 24.06
C GLY A 155 1.11 -1.97 23.84
N LEU A 156 1.28 -0.68 24.10
CA LEU A 156 0.33 0.38 23.72
C LEU A 156 0.71 1.07 22.41
N VAL A 157 1.89 0.78 21.86
CA VAL A 157 2.42 1.42 20.66
C VAL A 157 2.32 0.46 19.48
N GLU A 158 1.71 0.94 18.41
CA GLU A 158 1.86 0.42 17.05
C GLU A 158 2.74 1.38 16.24
N THR A 159 3.42 0.85 15.24
CA THR A 159 4.36 1.57 14.39
C THR A 159 3.96 1.43 12.94
N VAL A 160 4.21 2.48 12.15
CA VAL A 160 4.08 2.45 10.69
C VAL A 160 5.40 2.94 10.14
N VAL A 161 6.16 2.06 9.49
CA VAL A 161 7.44 2.40 8.88
C VAL A 161 7.18 3.02 7.51
N ALA A 162 7.14 4.35 7.46
CA ALA A 162 6.71 5.09 6.27
C ALA A 162 7.55 4.76 5.04
N LYS A 163 8.87 4.67 5.22
CA LYS A 163 9.82 4.34 4.17
C LYS A 163 9.61 2.95 3.59
N GLU A 164 9.42 1.93 4.44
CA GLU A 164 9.19 0.56 3.96
C GLU A 164 7.90 0.47 3.12
N VAL A 165 6.82 1.14 3.57
CA VAL A 165 5.56 1.19 2.81
C VAL A 165 5.81 1.76 1.42
N ILE A 166 6.47 2.92 1.30
CA ILE A 166 6.74 3.57 0.00
C ILE A 166 7.64 2.69 -0.88
N THR A 167 8.76 2.22 -0.35
CA THR A 167 9.75 1.38 -1.04
C THR A 167 9.10 0.11 -1.61
N ARG A 168 8.29 -0.58 -0.81
CA ARG A 168 7.59 -1.81 -1.23
C ARG A 168 6.55 -1.54 -2.30
N LEU A 169 5.77 -0.47 -2.14
CA LEU A 169 4.78 -0.07 -3.14
C LEU A 169 5.46 0.26 -4.47
N MET A 170 6.57 1.00 -4.45
CA MET A 170 7.32 1.35 -5.67
C MET A 170 7.80 0.11 -6.41
N VAL A 171 8.41 -0.84 -5.68
CA VAL A 171 8.90 -2.09 -6.27
C VAL A 171 7.75 -2.96 -6.80
N GLN A 172 6.64 -3.07 -6.07
CA GLN A 172 5.47 -3.82 -6.54
C GLN A 172 4.85 -3.20 -7.81
N CYS A 173 4.75 -1.87 -7.86
CA CYS A 173 4.21 -1.15 -9.01
C CYS A 173 5.14 -1.20 -10.23
N ALA A 174 6.45 -1.21 -10.02
CA ALA A 174 7.43 -1.45 -11.09
C ALA A 174 7.34 -2.89 -11.65
N ARG A 175 6.85 -3.85 -10.86
CA ARG A 175 6.63 -5.22 -11.34
C ARG A 175 5.33 -5.36 -12.10
N GLN A 176 4.24 -4.76 -11.63
CA GLN A 176 2.91 -4.99 -12.18
C GLN A 176 2.11 -3.68 -12.21
N SER A 177 1.67 -3.29 -13.41
CA SER A 177 0.74 -2.18 -13.58
C SER A 177 -0.59 -2.48 -12.88
N GLY A 178 -1.19 -1.46 -12.27
CA GLY A 178 -2.50 -1.56 -11.61
C GLY A 178 -2.45 -1.84 -10.11
N VAL A 179 -1.35 -2.37 -9.58
CA VAL A 179 -1.20 -2.67 -8.15
C VAL A 179 -1.30 -1.42 -7.27
N ALA A 180 -0.83 -0.26 -7.73
CA ALA A 180 -1.01 1.00 -6.99
C ALA A 180 -2.47 1.41 -6.81
N GLN A 181 -3.32 1.20 -7.81
CA GLN A 181 -4.74 1.53 -7.69
C GLN A 181 -5.39 0.60 -6.65
N ILE A 182 -5.00 -0.67 -6.63
CA ILE A 182 -5.48 -1.65 -5.65
C ILE A 182 -5.07 -1.24 -4.24
N TRP A 183 -3.82 -0.83 -4.05
CA TRP A 183 -3.36 -0.33 -2.76
C TRP A 183 -4.05 0.96 -2.34
N ARG A 184 -4.32 1.88 -3.27
CA ARG A 184 -5.11 3.09 -2.98
C ARG A 184 -6.54 2.75 -2.58
N ASP A 185 -7.15 1.76 -3.22
CA ASP A 185 -8.52 1.33 -2.93
C ASP A 185 -8.64 0.58 -1.59
N ILE A 186 -7.59 -0.13 -1.15
CA ILE A 186 -7.56 -0.89 0.12
C ILE A 186 -7.09 -0.03 1.30
N LEU A 187 -6.13 0.86 1.09
CA LEU A 187 -5.63 1.75 2.15
C LEU A 187 -6.55 2.96 2.34
N GLY A 188 -7.25 3.38 1.29
CA GLY A 188 -8.19 4.49 1.34
C GLY A 188 -9.56 4.06 1.84
N SER A 189 -10.23 4.94 2.58
CA SER A 189 -11.50 4.63 3.24
C SER A 189 -12.76 4.80 2.38
N GLU A 190 -12.62 4.77 1.06
CA GLU A 190 -13.73 5.09 0.14
C GLU A 190 -14.46 3.86 -0.39
N ARG A 191 -13.87 2.66 -0.32
CA ARG A 191 -14.42 1.47 -0.98
C ARG A 191 -14.41 0.21 -0.13
N VAL A 192 -13.23 -0.25 0.26
CA VAL A 192 -13.05 -1.51 1.00
C VAL A 192 -11.83 -1.43 1.91
N GLU A 193 -11.93 -2.05 3.08
CA GLU A 193 -10.87 -2.06 4.08
C GLU A 193 -10.72 -3.45 4.69
N PHE A 194 -9.64 -3.65 5.43
CA PHE A 194 -9.45 -4.83 6.27
C PHE A 194 -10.21 -4.68 7.58
N TYR A 195 -10.97 -5.70 7.94
CA TYR A 195 -11.63 -5.82 9.24
C TYR A 195 -11.26 -7.13 9.93
N ILE A 196 -11.14 -7.08 11.25
CA ILE A 196 -10.84 -8.24 12.09
C ILE A 196 -12.00 -8.44 13.06
N GLN A 197 -12.70 -9.57 12.93
CA GLN A 197 -13.88 -9.84 13.75
C GLN A 197 -13.97 -11.31 14.15
N ARG A 198 -14.45 -11.53 15.37
CA ARG A 198 -14.75 -12.86 15.91
C ARG A 198 -16.10 -13.36 15.41
N TRP A 199 -16.11 -14.58 14.87
CA TRP A 199 -17.34 -15.26 14.42
C TRP A 199 -17.45 -16.64 15.08
N PRO A 200 -18.14 -16.77 16.23
CA PRO A 200 -18.30 -18.06 16.92
C PRO A 200 -18.97 -19.14 16.07
N GLU A 201 -19.80 -18.73 15.11
CA GLU A 201 -20.51 -19.62 14.18
C GLU A 201 -19.56 -20.37 13.23
N LEU A 202 -18.32 -19.91 13.08
CA LEU A 202 -17.31 -20.53 12.23
C LEU A 202 -16.39 -21.50 13.00
N ASP A 203 -16.62 -21.70 14.30
CA ASP A 203 -15.79 -22.60 15.11
C ASP A 203 -15.85 -24.04 14.63
N GLY A 204 -14.68 -24.65 14.48
CA GLY A 204 -14.54 -25.99 13.91
C GLY A 204 -14.68 -26.05 12.39
N MET A 205 -14.95 -24.93 11.71
CA MET A 205 -14.98 -24.86 10.26
C MET A 205 -13.55 -24.80 9.71
N ARG A 206 -13.34 -25.39 8.54
CA ARG A 206 -12.10 -25.24 7.77
C ARG A 206 -12.05 -23.87 7.10
N PHE A 207 -10.86 -23.29 6.99
CA PHE A 207 -10.68 -21.99 6.34
C PHE A 207 -11.18 -21.98 4.88
N SER A 208 -10.96 -23.07 4.15
CA SER A 208 -11.48 -23.25 2.77
C SER A 208 -13.00 -23.11 2.66
N ASN A 209 -13.76 -23.53 3.68
CA ASN A 209 -15.21 -23.35 3.73
C ASN A 209 -15.57 -21.94 4.21
N ALA A 210 -14.84 -21.40 5.18
CA ALA A 210 -15.05 -20.04 5.67
C ALA A 210 -14.86 -19.00 4.55
N LEU A 211 -13.89 -19.21 3.66
CA LEU A 211 -13.58 -18.37 2.51
C LEU A 211 -14.79 -18.08 1.60
N ILE A 212 -15.68 -19.06 1.41
CA ILE A 212 -16.88 -18.98 0.57
C ILE A 212 -18.16 -18.76 1.38
N SER A 213 -18.03 -18.49 2.68
CA SER A 213 -19.18 -18.29 3.57
C SER A 213 -19.67 -16.84 3.64
N PHE A 214 -18.91 -15.88 3.12
CA PHE A 214 -19.24 -14.45 3.18
C PHE A 214 -19.69 -13.91 1.81
N PRO A 215 -20.97 -13.56 1.62
CA PRO A 215 -21.44 -12.96 0.37
C PRO A 215 -20.86 -11.56 0.12
N ASP A 216 -20.71 -10.77 1.19
CA ASP A 216 -20.38 -9.34 1.13
C ASP A 216 -18.96 -9.02 1.62
N ALA A 217 -18.15 -10.04 1.94
CA ALA A 217 -16.76 -9.90 2.34
C ALA A 217 -15.89 -11.03 1.78
N ILE A 218 -14.57 -10.84 1.80
CA ILE A 218 -13.59 -11.87 1.40
C ILE A 218 -12.66 -12.18 2.57
N PRO A 219 -12.74 -13.37 3.17
CA PRO A 219 -11.75 -13.82 4.16
C PRO A 219 -10.36 -13.92 3.54
N CYS A 220 -9.40 -13.21 4.12
CA CYS A 220 -8.01 -13.15 3.68
C CYS A 220 -7.03 -13.73 4.69
N GLY A 221 -7.46 -13.93 5.94
CA GLY A 221 -6.58 -14.47 6.99
C GLY A 221 -7.30 -14.77 8.29
N VAL A 222 -6.51 -15.18 9.28
CA VAL A 222 -6.98 -15.47 10.64
C VAL A 222 -6.02 -14.88 11.65
N LYS A 223 -6.56 -14.24 12.69
CA LYS A 223 -5.83 -13.90 13.90
C LYS A 223 -5.96 -15.05 14.89
N VAL A 224 -4.85 -15.77 15.07
CA VAL A 224 -4.81 -17.05 15.76
C VAL A 224 -4.70 -16.85 17.28
N ALA A 225 -5.78 -17.13 18.01
CA ALA A 225 -5.85 -16.93 19.47
C ALA A 225 -4.81 -17.79 20.20
N SER A 226 -4.66 -19.05 19.79
CA SER A 226 -3.69 -20.00 20.37
C SER A 226 -2.22 -19.56 20.23
N ARG A 227 -1.92 -18.67 19.27
CA ARG A 227 -0.58 -18.13 19.00
C ARG A 227 -0.45 -16.68 19.46
N ARG A 228 -1.05 -16.34 20.60
CA ARG A 228 -1.05 -14.99 21.19
C ARG A 228 -1.60 -13.92 20.23
N GLY A 229 -2.58 -14.28 19.41
CA GLY A 229 -3.17 -13.36 18.44
C GLY A 229 -2.27 -13.05 17.25
N LYS A 230 -1.35 -13.96 16.87
CA LYS A 230 -0.56 -13.82 15.65
C LYS A 230 -1.49 -13.74 14.43
N ILE A 231 -1.25 -12.75 13.60
CA ILE A 231 -1.90 -12.60 12.29
C ILE A 231 -1.25 -13.57 11.30
N VAL A 232 -2.09 -14.28 10.55
CA VAL A 232 -1.69 -15.18 9.48
C VAL A 232 -2.58 -14.89 8.30
N LEU A 233 -2.06 -14.21 7.28
CA LEU A 233 -2.74 -14.09 6.00
C LEU A 233 -2.55 -15.37 5.19
N ASN A 234 -3.53 -15.67 4.34
CA ASN A 234 -3.51 -16.82 3.45
C ASN A 234 -3.21 -18.16 4.18
N PRO A 235 -3.95 -18.52 5.24
CA PRO A 235 -3.71 -19.78 5.96
C PRO A 235 -3.99 -21.00 5.07
N ASP A 236 -3.46 -22.15 5.48
CA ASP A 236 -3.72 -23.43 4.81
C ASP A 236 -5.22 -23.77 4.76
N ASP A 237 -5.67 -24.43 3.69
CA ASP A 237 -7.08 -24.81 3.50
C ASP A 237 -7.63 -25.74 4.59
N ASP A 238 -6.74 -26.54 5.18
CA ASP A 238 -7.01 -27.47 6.27
C ASP A 238 -6.98 -26.81 7.65
N TYR A 239 -6.62 -25.52 7.75
CA TYR A 239 -6.69 -24.78 8.99
C TYR A 239 -8.11 -24.79 9.55
N ILE A 240 -8.27 -25.22 10.80
CA ILE A 240 -9.56 -25.28 11.49
C ILE A 240 -9.65 -24.06 12.40
N LEU A 241 -10.68 -23.23 12.21
CA LEU A 241 -10.93 -22.07 13.07
C LEU A 241 -11.23 -22.54 14.49
N GLY A 242 -10.39 -22.11 15.43
CA GLY A 242 -10.49 -22.45 16.84
C GLY A 242 -11.34 -21.45 17.63
N GLU A 243 -11.69 -21.84 18.86
CA GLU A 243 -12.33 -20.93 19.80
C GLU A 243 -11.44 -19.72 20.08
N GLY A 244 -12.00 -18.53 19.88
CA GLY A 244 -11.31 -17.24 20.04
C GLY A 244 -10.59 -16.74 18.79
N ASP A 245 -10.47 -17.53 17.72
CA ASP A 245 -9.87 -17.06 16.46
C ASP A 245 -10.76 -16.00 15.81
N GLU A 246 -10.14 -14.91 15.34
CA GLU A 246 -10.83 -13.84 14.62
C GLU A 246 -10.52 -13.95 13.13
N VAL A 247 -11.52 -13.76 12.28
CA VAL A 247 -11.35 -13.80 10.82
C VAL A 247 -10.97 -12.41 10.33
N ILE A 248 -9.98 -12.36 9.46
CA ILE A 248 -9.55 -11.15 8.75
C ILE A 248 -10.25 -11.16 7.40
N VAL A 249 -11.01 -10.10 7.10
CA VAL A 249 -11.76 -9.98 5.84
C VAL A 249 -11.47 -8.66 5.15
N ILE A 250 -11.69 -8.61 3.84
CA ILE A 250 -11.88 -7.36 3.09
C ILE A 250 -13.38 -7.13 2.93
N ALA A 251 -13.90 -6.02 3.45
CA ALA A 251 -15.31 -5.65 3.37
C ALA A 251 -15.48 -4.13 3.17
N ALA A 252 -16.69 -3.67 2.90
CA ALA A 252 -16.98 -2.25 2.67
C ALA A 252 -17.11 -1.43 3.97
N ASP A 253 -17.63 -2.05 5.03
CA ASP A 253 -17.78 -1.47 6.37
C ASP A 253 -17.76 -2.60 7.41
N HIS A 254 -17.48 -2.29 8.67
CA HIS A 254 -17.35 -3.24 9.78
C HIS A 254 -18.62 -4.03 10.09
N ASP A 255 -19.81 -3.50 9.78
CA ASP A 255 -21.12 -4.12 10.03
C ASP A 255 -21.84 -4.60 8.75
N SER A 256 -21.19 -4.43 7.59
CA SER A 256 -21.77 -4.70 6.26
C SER A 256 -21.82 -6.19 5.87
N TYR A 257 -21.22 -7.08 6.66
CA TYR A 257 -21.00 -8.47 6.29
C TYR A 257 -21.31 -9.44 7.41
N THR A 258 -21.84 -10.61 7.05
CA THR A 258 -22.10 -11.73 7.96
C THR A 258 -21.85 -13.06 7.25
N PRO A 259 -21.44 -14.11 7.97
CA PRO A 259 -21.32 -15.44 7.39
C PRO A 259 -22.72 -16.00 7.08
N SER A 260 -22.92 -16.50 5.86
CA SER A 260 -24.12 -17.22 5.47
C SER A 260 -23.97 -18.70 5.82
N THR A 261 -24.84 -19.20 6.70
CA THR A 261 -24.91 -20.63 7.05
C THR A 261 -25.52 -21.49 5.95
N SER A 262 -26.07 -20.87 4.90
CA SER A 262 -26.64 -21.59 3.76
C SER A 262 -25.52 -21.99 2.81
N THR A 263 -24.84 -23.10 3.13
CA THR A 263 -23.85 -23.75 2.26
C THR A 263 -24.52 -24.42 1.06
N SER A 264 -25.44 -23.74 0.38
CA SER A 264 -25.77 -24.01 -1.02
C SER A 264 -24.71 -23.32 -1.88
N VAL A 265 -23.43 -23.63 -1.62
CA VAL A 265 -22.35 -23.24 -2.52
C VAL A 265 -22.54 -24.13 -3.75
N ALA A 266 -23.30 -23.59 -4.70
CA ALA A 266 -23.75 -24.26 -5.91
C ALA A 266 -22.55 -24.95 -6.56
N GLN A 267 -22.51 -26.28 -6.52
CA GLN A 267 -21.59 -27.15 -7.28
C GLN A 267 -20.31 -26.43 -7.73
N VAL A 268 -19.48 -25.96 -6.80
CA VAL A 268 -18.27 -25.24 -7.21
C VAL A 268 -17.37 -26.22 -7.93
N PHE A 269 -17.00 -25.87 -9.15
CA PHE A 269 -16.24 -26.75 -10.01
C PHE A 269 -14.75 -26.45 -9.84
N PRO A 270 -14.00 -27.26 -9.06
CA PRO A 270 -12.55 -27.20 -9.12
C PRO A 270 -12.12 -27.42 -10.58
N LEU A 271 -11.02 -26.79 -11.00
CA LEU A 271 -10.41 -27.14 -12.27
C LEU A 271 -10.15 -28.65 -12.29
N ARG A 272 -10.50 -29.30 -13.40
CA ARG A 272 -10.32 -30.76 -13.59
C ARG A 272 -8.84 -31.16 -13.55
N SER A 273 -7.97 -30.22 -13.87
CA SER A 273 -6.51 -30.32 -13.81
C SER A 273 -5.95 -28.91 -13.58
N PRO A 274 -4.96 -28.73 -12.68
CA PRO A 274 -4.28 -27.45 -12.55
C PRO A 274 -3.73 -27.03 -13.91
N ILE A 275 -4.04 -25.81 -14.34
CA ILE A 275 -3.33 -25.23 -15.49
C ILE A 275 -1.94 -24.91 -14.97
N GLU A 276 -0.96 -25.75 -15.32
CA GLU A 276 0.46 -25.50 -15.06
C GLU A 276 0.95 -24.37 -15.98
N VAL A 277 0.43 -23.17 -15.78
CA VAL A 277 1.13 -21.96 -16.21
C VAL A 277 2.25 -21.78 -15.18
N GLU A 278 3.41 -22.38 -15.46
CA GLU A 278 4.64 -22.07 -14.74
C GLU A 278 4.98 -20.61 -15.09
N GLN A 279 4.49 -19.68 -14.26
CA GLN A 279 4.76 -18.27 -14.44
C GLN A 279 6.23 -18.03 -14.07
N ALA A 280 7.08 -18.11 -15.09
CA ALA A 280 8.43 -17.61 -15.04
C ALA A 280 8.43 -16.21 -14.41
N LYS A 281 9.25 -16.00 -13.35
CA LYS A 281 9.60 -14.63 -12.91
C LYS A 281 9.93 -13.81 -14.18
N PRO A 282 9.42 -12.58 -14.33
CA PRO A 282 9.69 -11.80 -15.53
C PRO A 282 11.16 -11.39 -15.56
N VAL A 283 11.78 -11.48 -16.74
CA VAL A 283 13.03 -10.76 -17.01
C VAL A 283 12.61 -9.33 -17.30
N LYS A 284 13.09 -8.37 -16.50
CA LYS A 284 12.76 -6.96 -16.67
C LYS A 284 14.01 -6.11 -16.79
N LYS A 285 13.86 -4.99 -17.51
CA LYS A 285 14.81 -3.89 -17.57
C LYS A 285 14.19 -2.67 -16.92
N ILE A 286 14.72 -2.28 -15.75
CA ILE A 286 14.18 -1.20 -14.93
C ILE A 286 15.20 -0.05 -14.85
N LEU A 287 14.73 1.18 -14.99
CA LEU A 287 15.51 2.41 -14.84
C LEU A 287 15.13 3.12 -13.55
N PHE A 288 16.11 3.45 -12.71
CA PHE A 288 15.99 4.44 -11.65
C PHE A 288 16.51 5.79 -12.15
N CYS A 289 15.69 6.82 -12.07
CA CYS A 289 16.06 8.20 -12.33
C CYS A 289 16.12 8.94 -11.00
N GLY A 290 17.32 9.34 -10.58
CA GLY A 290 17.60 9.91 -9.28
C GLY A 290 18.28 8.92 -8.33
N TRP A 291 18.52 9.39 -7.10
CA TRP A 291 19.13 8.59 -6.04
C TRP A 291 18.47 8.93 -4.71
N GLN A 292 18.18 7.91 -3.90
CA GLN A 292 17.56 8.06 -2.58
C GLN A 292 18.31 7.18 -1.58
N SER A 293 18.14 7.48 -0.29
CA SER A 293 18.83 6.79 0.81
C SER A 293 18.58 5.30 0.88
N ASP A 294 17.44 4.83 0.34
CA ASP A 294 16.96 3.45 0.50
C ASP A 294 17.06 2.66 -0.83
N MET A 295 17.91 3.14 -1.74
CA MET A 295 18.17 2.51 -3.04
C MET A 295 18.72 1.09 -2.88
N ASP A 296 19.48 0.84 -1.82
CA ASP A 296 19.96 -0.47 -1.39
C ASP A 296 18.81 -1.45 -1.13
N ASP A 297 17.80 -1.04 -0.36
CA ASP A 297 16.63 -1.88 -0.09
C ASP A 297 15.87 -2.18 -1.39
N MET A 298 15.63 -1.17 -2.24
CA MET A 298 14.94 -1.38 -3.52
C MET A 298 15.67 -2.37 -4.43
N VAL A 299 16.99 -2.24 -4.55
CA VAL A 299 17.83 -3.13 -5.36
C VAL A 299 17.82 -4.55 -4.79
N SER A 300 17.94 -4.70 -3.46
CA SER A 300 17.87 -5.99 -2.79
C SER A 300 16.53 -6.69 -3.05
N ILE A 301 15.41 -5.97 -2.87
CA ILE A 301 14.07 -6.54 -3.09
C ILE A 301 13.89 -6.92 -4.57
N LEU A 302 14.32 -6.08 -5.51
CA LEU A 302 14.23 -6.39 -6.93
C LEU A 302 15.09 -7.59 -7.33
N ASP A 303 16.27 -7.77 -6.74
CA ASP A 303 17.11 -8.95 -7.01
C ASP A 303 16.44 -10.25 -6.57
N HIS A 304 15.78 -10.28 -5.40
CA HIS A 304 15.09 -11.49 -4.93
C HIS A 304 13.86 -11.84 -5.80
N VAL A 305 13.21 -10.82 -6.33
CA VAL A 305 11.87 -10.95 -6.92
C VAL A 305 11.89 -11.07 -8.45
N LEU A 306 12.89 -10.50 -9.12
CA LEU A 306 13.05 -10.59 -10.57
C LEU A 306 13.75 -11.90 -11.00
N ARG A 307 13.63 -12.24 -12.28
CA ARG A 307 14.32 -13.41 -12.85
C ARG A 307 15.75 -13.09 -13.22
N ARG A 308 16.62 -14.10 -13.10
CA ARG A 308 17.97 -14.06 -13.64
C ARG A 308 18.03 -13.58 -15.08
N GLY A 309 18.86 -12.56 -15.29
CA GLY A 309 19.04 -11.87 -16.57
C GLY A 309 18.33 -10.53 -16.64
N SER A 310 17.66 -10.10 -15.56
CA SER A 310 17.09 -8.76 -15.45
C SER A 310 18.18 -7.70 -15.33
N GLU A 311 17.88 -6.47 -15.70
CA GLU A 311 18.81 -5.35 -15.69
C GLU A 311 18.24 -4.18 -14.87
N LEU A 312 19.04 -3.65 -13.95
CA LEU A 312 18.73 -2.43 -13.20
C LEU A 312 19.70 -1.33 -13.60
N TRP A 313 19.18 -0.22 -14.09
CA TRP A 313 19.98 0.93 -14.51
C TRP A 313 19.74 2.06 -13.52
N ILE A 314 20.80 2.64 -12.95
CA ILE A 314 20.71 3.81 -12.06
C ILE A 314 21.28 5.02 -12.78
N PHE A 315 20.42 5.99 -13.08
CA PHE A 315 20.76 7.27 -13.68
C PHE A 315 20.64 8.38 -12.63
N SER A 316 21.77 8.90 -12.16
CA SER A 316 21.85 9.93 -11.12
C SER A 316 23.05 10.85 -11.36
N GLU A 317 23.00 12.06 -10.83
CA GLU A 317 24.13 13.00 -10.82
C GLU A 317 25.28 12.49 -9.95
N GLU A 318 24.96 11.71 -8.91
CA GLU A 318 25.96 11.19 -7.98
C GLU A 318 27.00 10.31 -8.71
N PRO A 319 28.30 10.56 -8.49
CA PRO A 319 29.37 9.74 -9.06
C PRO A 319 29.18 8.26 -8.75
N GLN A 320 29.55 7.40 -9.70
CA GLN A 320 29.45 5.94 -9.52
C GLN A 320 30.22 5.45 -8.29
N GLU A 321 31.40 6.02 -8.01
CA GLU A 321 32.23 5.62 -6.87
C GLU A 321 31.54 5.86 -5.51
N GLU A 322 30.80 6.95 -5.37
CA GLU A 322 30.06 7.28 -4.14
C GLU A 322 28.86 6.34 -3.97
N ARG A 323 28.15 6.05 -5.06
CA ARG A 323 27.03 5.09 -5.07
C ARG A 323 27.47 3.69 -4.67
N GLU A 324 28.56 3.19 -5.27
CA GLU A 324 29.13 1.88 -4.93
C GLU A 324 29.61 1.84 -3.47
N LYS A 325 30.18 2.95 -2.96
CA LYS A 325 30.58 3.05 -1.56
C LYS A 325 29.38 2.89 -0.62
N ARG A 326 28.26 3.58 -0.89
CA ARG A 326 27.03 3.48 -0.08
C ARG A 326 26.44 2.06 -0.10
N PHE A 327 26.37 1.42 -1.27
CA PHE A 327 25.94 0.02 -1.36
C PHE A 327 26.83 -0.89 -0.50
N ASN A 328 28.16 -0.71 -0.55
CA ASN A 328 29.09 -1.50 0.25
C ASN A 328 28.95 -1.25 1.76
N GLU A 329 28.67 0.00 2.19
CA GLU A 329 28.42 0.34 3.60
C GLU A 329 27.19 -0.38 4.15
N LYS A 330 26.16 -0.58 3.31
CA LYS A 330 24.94 -1.35 3.61
C LYS A 330 25.08 -2.85 3.36
N GLY A 331 26.26 -3.33 2.98
CA GLY A 331 26.55 -4.74 2.77
C GLY A 331 26.08 -5.31 1.42
N ILE A 332 25.64 -4.47 0.48
CA ILE A 332 25.30 -4.87 -0.88
C ILE A 332 26.56 -4.83 -1.75
N VAL A 333 27.09 -6.00 -2.07
CA VAL A 333 28.16 -6.13 -3.06
C VAL A 333 27.50 -6.37 -4.41
N VAL A 334 27.66 -5.43 -5.34
CA VAL A 334 27.05 -5.49 -6.69
C VAL A 334 27.38 -6.80 -7.44
N ALA A 335 28.52 -7.42 -7.15
CA ALA A 335 28.93 -8.69 -7.74
C ALA A 335 28.18 -9.92 -7.22
N ASP A 336 27.53 -9.81 -6.05
CA ASP A 336 26.84 -10.91 -5.37
C ASP A 336 25.35 -10.96 -5.74
N LEU A 337 24.85 -10.00 -6.53
CA LEU A 337 23.48 -10.02 -7.05
C LEU A 337 23.27 -11.22 -7.97
N GLU A 338 22.27 -12.05 -7.68
CA GLU A 338 22.09 -13.34 -8.35
C GLU A 338 21.25 -13.23 -9.62
N ASN A 339 20.24 -12.35 -9.61
CA ASN A 339 19.22 -12.25 -10.63
C ASN A 339 19.35 -11.01 -11.51
N VAL A 340 19.76 -9.88 -10.92
CA VAL A 340 19.84 -8.59 -11.61
C VAL A 340 21.26 -8.16 -11.92
N LYS A 341 21.44 -7.51 -13.07
CA LYS A 341 22.68 -6.83 -13.43
C LYS A 341 22.52 -5.32 -13.19
N LEU A 342 23.28 -4.79 -12.25
CA LEU A 342 23.30 -3.35 -11.96
C LEU A 342 24.22 -2.60 -12.94
N SER A 343 23.74 -1.48 -13.49
CA SER A 343 24.50 -0.60 -14.38
C SER A 343 24.35 0.86 -13.96
N HIS A 344 25.46 1.58 -13.82
CA HIS A 344 25.46 2.96 -13.37
C HIS A 344 25.68 3.92 -14.54
N TYR A 345 24.86 4.96 -14.59
CA TYR A 345 24.98 6.06 -15.52
C TYR A 345 24.98 7.38 -14.75
N SER A 346 25.82 8.32 -15.16
CA SER A 346 25.90 9.65 -14.56
C SER A 346 25.28 10.69 -15.49
N GLY A 347 24.38 11.51 -14.96
CA GLY A 347 23.70 12.56 -15.69
C GLY A 347 22.57 13.18 -14.86
N GLU A 348 22.06 14.32 -15.31
CA GLU A 348 21.03 15.09 -14.61
C GLU A 348 19.66 14.77 -15.22
N ALA A 349 18.72 14.33 -14.38
CA ALA A 349 17.39 13.88 -14.79
C ALA A 349 16.52 15.02 -15.37
N THR A 350 16.80 16.26 -14.98
CA THR A 350 16.13 17.45 -15.52
C THR A 350 16.74 17.94 -16.85
N ARG A 351 17.88 17.39 -17.29
CA ARG A 351 18.51 17.73 -18.58
C ARG A 351 18.06 16.80 -19.69
N LYS A 352 17.25 17.35 -20.61
CA LYS A 352 16.76 16.65 -21.82
C LYS A 352 17.87 15.91 -22.59
N LYS A 353 19.03 16.53 -22.80
CA LYS A 353 20.14 15.96 -23.58
C LYS A 353 20.70 14.69 -22.95
N ASP A 354 20.72 14.60 -21.62
CA ASP A 354 21.27 13.44 -20.92
C ASP A 354 20.26 12.29 -20.93
N LEU A 355 18.98 12.59 -20.69
CA LEU A 355 17.89 11.61 -20.87
C LEU A 355 17.82 11.10 -22.32
N GLU A 356 18.11 11.95 -23.30
CA GLU A 356 18.20 11.54 -24.71
C GLU A 356 19.37 10.58 -24.98
N ALA A 357 20.37 10.45 -24.10
CA ALA A 357 21.39 9.42 -24.27
C ALA A 357 20.86 8.01 -23.91
N LEU A 358 19.75 7.93 -23.17
CA LEU A 358 19.18 6.67 -22.68
C LEU A 358 18.19 6.05 -23.69
N PRO A 359 18.13 4.71 -23.78
CA PRO A 359 17.14 3.99 -24.57
C PRO A 359 15.82 3.85 -23.78
N LEU A 360 15.16 4.99 -23.52
CA LEU A 360 13.95 5.10 -22.68
C LEU A 360 12.81 4.16 -23.10
N GLU A 361 12.76 3.77 -24.37
CA GLU A 361 11.73 2.89 -24.96
C GLU A 361 11.98 1.40 -24.70
N THR A 362 13.17 1.05 -24.17
CA THR A 362 13.57 -0.34 -23.90
C THR A 362 13.31 -0.78 -22.46
N PHE A 363 12.95 0.14 -21.58
CA PHE A 363 12.68 -0.17 -20.18
C PHE A 363 11.23 -0.63 -20.03
N ASP A 364 11.04 -1.71 -19.27
CA ASP A 364 9.71 -2.16 -18.86
C ASP A 364 9.12 -1.22 -17.80
N SER A 365 9.99 -0.62 -16.99
CA SER A 365 9.58 0.31 -15.93
C SER A 365 10.64 1.36 -15.64
N ILE A 366 10.20 2.58 -15.37
CA ILE A 366 11.04 3.71 -14.98
C ILE A 366 10.55 4.21 -13.63
N LEU A 367 11.40 4.15 -12.60
CA LEU A 367 11.14 4.69 -11.27
C LEU A 367 11.81 6.05 -11.17
N LEU A 368 11.01 7.08 -10.89
CA LEU A 368 11.48 8.43 -10.60
C LEU A 368 11.54 8.59 -9.09
N VAL A 369 12.75 8.83 -8.60
CA VAL A 369 13.05 8.86 -7.17
C VAL A 369 13.74 10.18 -6.83
N ALA A 370 13.24 10.88 -5.81
CA ALA A 370 13.76 12.20 -5.45
C ALA A 370 15.09 12.09 -4.69
N ASP A 371 16.05 12.93 -5.06
CA ASP A 371 17.24 13.18 -4.25
C ASP A 371 16.89 14.26 -3.21
N GLY A 372 17.00 13.92 -1.91
CA GLY A 372 16.74 14.89 -0.82
C GLY A 372 15.32 14.92 -0.21
N GLY A 373 14.48 13.91 -0.46
CA GLY A 373 13.19 13.74 0.24
C GLY A 373 12.09 14.71 -0.19
N ALA A 374 11.07 14.91 0.67
CA ALA A 374 9.81 15.63 0.37
C ALA A 374 9.93 17.17 0.30
N SER A 375 11.00 17.69 -0.31
CA SER A 375 11.11 19.12 -0.60
C SER A 375 10.30 19.49 -1.85
N PHE A 376 9.81 20.73 -1.89
CA PHE A 376 9.11 21.25 -3.06
C PHE A 376 10.00 21.27 -4.31
N ASP A 377 11.30 21.49 -4.13
CA ASP A 377 12.28 21.52 -5.23
C ASP A 377 12.47 20.11 -5.82
N ALA A 378 12.63 19.10 -4.98
CA ALA A 378 12.72 17.70 -5.43
C ALA A 378 11.45 17.23 -6.16
N GLU A 379 10.27 17.66 -5.70
CA GLU A 379 9.00 17.37 -6.37
C GLU A 379 8.93 18.00 -7.78
N GLN A 380 9.40 19.25 -7.93
CA GLN A 380 9.50 19.90 -9.24
C GLN A 380 10.47 19.20 -10.18
N GLU A 381 11.58 18.68 -9.66
CA GLU A 381 12.56 17.91 -10.43
C GLU A 381 11.97 16.60 -10.94
N LEU A 382 11.24 15.86 -10.08
CA LEU A 382 10.54 14.63 -10.48
C LEU A 382 9.49 14.90 -11.56
N LEU A 383 8.67 15.93 -11.39
CA LEU A 383 7.67 16.33 -12.38
C LEU A 383 8.30 16.73 -13.71
N SER A 384 9.38 17.52 -13.65
CA SER A 384 10.13 17.94 -14.83
C SER A 384 10.71 16.74 -15.56
N THR A 385 11.30 15.79 -14.83
CA THR A 385 11.86 14.55 -15.37
C THR A 385 10.78 13.69 -16.04
N LEU A 386 9.61 13.53 -15.39
CA LEU A 386 8.46 12.81 -15.96
C LEU A 386 8.02 13.41 -17.29
N ILE A 387 7.81 14.73 -17.33
CA ILE A 387 7.41 15.46 -18.54
C ILE A 387 8.47 15.32 -19.63
N LEU A 388 9.75 15.42 -19.29
CA LEU A 388 10.85 15.27 -20.24
C LEU A 388 10.90 13.87 -20.84
N ILE A 389 10.82 12.81 -20.03
CA ILE A 389 10.80 11.42 -20.48
C ILE A 389 9.66 11.21 -21.48
N LYS A 390 8.44 11.64 -21.13
CA LYS A 390 7.28 11.55 -22.03
C LYS A 390 7.48 12.34 -23.31
N SER A 391 8.02 13.56 -23.22
CA SER A 391 8.31 14.40 -24.39
C SER A 391 9.34 13.74 -25.32
N ILE A 392 10.35 13.07 -24.76
CA ILE A 392 11.39 12.38 -25.51
C ILE A 392 10.80 11.14 -26.19
N GLN A 393 10.09 10.29 -25.46
CA GLN A 393 9.40 9.11 -26.01
C GLN A 393 8.44 9.51 -27.14
N ALA A 394 7.63 10.55 -26.92
CA ALA A 394 6.71 11.07 -27.94
C ALA A 394 7.44 11.62 -29.18
N SER A 395 8.60 12.27 -29.00
CA SER A 395 9.40 12.78 -30.12
C SER A 395 10.11 11.69 -30.92
N ARG A 396 10.40 10.54 -30.29
CA ARG A 396 11.07 9.38 -30.89
C ARG A 396 10.11 8.41 -31.55
N MET A 397 8.81 8.48 -31.21
CA MET A 397 7.78 7.74 -31.93
C MET A 397 7.59 8.31 -33.35
N PRO A 398 7.68 7.50 -34.41
CA PRO A 398 7.33 7.96 -35.75
C PRO A 398 5.81 8.18 -35.86
N TYR A 399 5.41 9.46 -35.72
CA TYR A 399 4.24 10.13 -36.30
C TYR A 399 2.88 9.39 -36.31
N ARG A 400 2.01 9.73 -35.34
CA ARG A 400 0.59 9.29 -35.20
C ARG A 400 -0.33 9.60 -36.40
N GLU A 401 0.04 10.43 -37.38
CA GLU A 401 -0.86 10.84 -38.48
C GLU A 401 -1.01 9.80 -39.61
N ALA A 402 -0.24 8.70 -39.61
CA ALA A 402 -0.36 7.67 -40.66
C ALA A 402 -1.61 6.75 -40.52
N ARG A 403 -2.40 6.86 -39.44
CA ARG A 403 -3.66 6.08 -39.30
C ARG A 403 -4.80 6.54 -40.22
N ALA A 404 -4.64 7.63 -40.98
CA ALA A 404 -5.67 8.10 -41.92
C ALA A 404 -5.43 7.73 -43.39
N VAL A 405 -4.24 7.25 -43.78
CA VAL A 405 -3.94 7.03 -45.21
C VAL A 405 -3.17 5.73 -45.44
N HIS A 406 -3.87 4.78 -46.09
CA HIS A 406 -3.41 3.56 -46.78
C HIS A 406 -3.65 2.21 -46.09
N MET A 407 -4.84 1.66 -46.37
CA MET A 407 -4.97 0.24 -46.72
C MET A 407 -4.19 -0.02 -48.02
N LEU A 408 -3.17 -0.88 -47.99
CA LEU A 408 -2.82 -1.87 -49.01
C LEU A 408 -1.68 -2.78 -48.48
N PRO A 409 -1.73 -4.11 -48.69
CA PRO A 409 -0.76 -5.04 -48.12
C PRO A 409 0.37 -5.33 -49.13
N ALA A 410 1.63 -5.15 -48.73
CA ALA A 410 2.77 -5.83 -49.35
C ALA A 410 3.97 -5.84 -48.40
N GLY A 411 4.54 -7.04 -48.22
CA GLY A 411 5.57 -7.32 -47.23
C GLY A 411 6.89 -6.58 -47.42
N ASN A 412 7.52 -6.27 -46.28
CA ASN A 412 8.96 -6.18 -46.10
C ASN A 412 9.25 -6.15 -44.58
N SER A 413 10.18 -7.00 -44.11
CA SER A 413 10.48 -7.25 -42.69
C SER A 413 11.28 -6.12 -42.00
N LYS A 414 10.84 -4.86 -42.16
CA LYS A 414 11.40 -3.69 -41.47
C LYS A 414 10.40 -2.98 -40.53
N SER A 415 9.19 -3.50 -40.37
CA SER A 415 8.19 -2.98 -39.43
C SER A 415 8.34 -3.54 -38.00
N SER A 416 8.95 -4.73 -37.82
CA SER A 416 9.03 -5.43 -36.51
C SER A 416 9.64 -4.59 -35.39
N TRP A 417 10.82 -4.01 -35.60
CA TRP A 417 11.52 -3.24 -34.55
C TRP A 417 10.85 -1.91 -34.19
N ILE A 418 10.16 -1.26 -35.14
CA ILE A 418 9.43 0.00 -34.87
C ILE A 418 8.12 -0.33 -34.17
N ASP A 419 7.42 -1.38 -34.59
CA ASP A 419 6.21 -1.87 -33.94
C ASP A 419 6.53 -2.38 -32.51
N GLU A 420 7.66 -3.06 -32.31
CA GLU A 420 8.17 -3.50 -30.99
C GLU A 420 8.57 -2.30 -30.11
N LEU A 421 9.28 -1.31 -30.64
CA LEU A 421 9.62 -0.09 -29.88
C LEU A 421 8.37 0.72 -29.52
N GLN A 422 7.38 0.78 -30.41
CA GLN A 422 6.08 1.43 -30.15
C GLN A 422 5.26 0.65 -29.12
N HIS A 423 5.30 -0.68 -29.17
CA HIS A 423 4.63 -1.53 -28.18
C HIS A 423 5.28 -1.40 -26.80
N ASN A 424 6.61 -1.48 -26.73
CA ASN A 424 7.37 -1.38 -25.49
C ASN A 424 7.29 0.02 -24.88
N SER A 425 7.36 1.08 -25.69
CA SER A 425 7.18 2.46 -25.22
C SER A 425 5.76 2.74 -24.72
N ALA A 426 4.74 2.08 -25.29
CA ALA A 426 3.35 2.19 -24.82
C ALA A 426 3.03 1.26 -23.64
N GLN A 427 3.97 0.39 -23.25
CA GLN A 427 3.87 -0.54 -22.12
C GLN A 427 4.82 -0.21 -20.97
N SER A 428 5.75 0.74 -21.15
CA SER A 428 6.67 1.18 -20.11
C SER A 428 5.89 1.85 -18.98
N ILE A 429 5.90 1.23 -17.80
CA ILE A 429 5.29 1.77 -16.59
C ILE A 429 6.19 2.87 -16.03
N ILE A 430 5.67 4.07 -15.80
CA ILE A 430 6.43 5.11 -15.09
C ILE A 430 5.85 5.23 -13.69
N VAL A 431 6.69 4.93 -12.70
CA VAL A 431 6.36 5.03 -11.28
C VAL A 431 7.08 6.24 -10.73
N SER A 432 6.36 7.15 -10.09
CA SER A 432 6.95 8.35 -9.49
C SER A 432 6.55 8.44 -8.02
N GLU A 433 7.52 8.80 -7.18
CA GLU A 433 7.30 9.22 -5.81
C GLU A 433 6.71 10.65 -5.82
N VAL A 434 5.39 10.81 -5.91
CA VAL A 434 4.77 12.15 -5.98
C VAL A 434 4.33 12.58 -4.60
N LEU A 435 4.91 13.66 -4.09
CA LEU A 435 4.77 14.11 -2.70
C LEU A 435 3.83 15.31 -2.51
N ASN A 436 2.73 15.41 -3.28
CA ASN A 436 1.54 16.20 -2.90
C ASN A 436 0.32 15.96 -3.81
N ALA A 437 -0.89 16.19 -3.28
CA ALA A 437 -2.14 16.19 -4.04
C ALA A 437 -2.24 17.32 -5.10
N ARG A 438 -1.48 18.42 -4.93
CA ARG A 438 -1.49 19.56 -5.88
C ARG A 438 -0.82 19.24 -7.21
N THR A 439 0.32 18.56 -7.17
CA THR A 439 1.06 18.15 -8.37
C THR A 439 0.26 17.16 -9.20
N ARG A 440 -0.49 16.28 -8.50
CA ARG A 440 -1.52 15.42 -9.07
C ARG A 440 -2.53 16.15 -9.94
N GLN A 441 -3.03 17.29 -9.46
CA GLN A 441 -4.01 18.09 -10.18
C GLN A 441 -3.42 18.73 -11.44
N VAL A 442 -2.15 19.14 -11.40
CA VAL A 442 -1.42 19.68 -12.57
C VAL A 442 -1.22 18.60 -13.63
N LEU A 443 -0.85 17.38 -13.21
CA LEU A 443 -0.72 16.22 -14.10
C LEU A 443 -2.05 15.81 -14.73
N GLY A 444 -3.12 15.76 -13.93
CA GLY A 444 -4.47 15.45 -14.42
C GLY A 444 -5.02 16.47 -15.42
N GLN A 445 -4.63 17.75 -15.33
CA GLN A 445 -5.02 18.80 -16.28
C GLN A 445 -4.18 18.82 -17.56
N ALA A 446 -2.96 18.25 -17.54
CA ALA A 446 -2.06 18.21 -18.70
C ALA A 446 -2.47 17.18 -19.76
N GLY A 447 -3.56 16.44 -19.56
CA GLY A 447 -4.13 15.51 -20.55
C GLY A 447 -3.39 14.18 -20.67
N SER A 448 -2.43 13.90 -19.80
CA SER A 448 -1.77 12.59 -19.64
C SER A 448 -2.63 11.66 -18.78
N HIS A 449 -3.82 11.31 -19.26
CA HIS A 449 -4.53 10.12 -18.78
C HIS A 449 -3.93 8.86 -19.43
N ASP A 450 -2.60 8.71 -19.38
CA ASP A 450 -1.98 7.41 -19.69
C ASP A 450 -2.21 6.52 -18.47
N SER A 451 -2.98 5.44 -18.65
CA SER A 451 -3.39 4.49 -17.60
C SER A 451 -2.23 3.74 -16.91
N GLN A 452 -0.98 4.10 -17.17
CA GLN A 452 0.24 3.44 -16.69
C GLN A 452 1.19 4.36 -15.89
N GLU A 453 0.78 5.61 -15.64
CA GLU A 453 1.46 6.47 -14.67
C GLU A 453 1.00 6.09 -13.25
N ILE A 454 1.94 5.68 -12.43
CA ILE A 454 1.69 5.27 -11.06
C ILE A 454 2.34 6.27 -10.11
N GLU A 455 1.51 6.97 -9.35
CA GLU A 455 1.95 7.90 -8.33
C GLU A 455 1.84 7.26 -6.96
N ILE A 456 2.96 7.16 -6.27
CA ILE A 456 3.04 6.72 -4.86
C ILE A 456 3.38 7.94 -4.03
N SER A 457 2.64 8.16 -2.95
CA SER A 457 2.69 9.42 -2.22
C SER A 457 2.62 9.21 -0.71
N ASP A 458 3.06 10.22 0.03
CA ASP A 458 2.84 10.38 1.48
C ASP A 458 1.37 10.24 1.91
N GLU A 459 0.42 10.39 0.98
CA GLU A 459 -0.98 10.10 1.23
C GLU A 459 -1.22 8.62 1.56
N MET A 460 -0.48 7.69 0.96
CA MET A 460 -0.60 6.26 1.27
C MET A 460 -0.06 5.94 2.67
N VAL A 461 0.99 6.62 3.11
CA VAL A 461 1.46 6.56 4.50
C VAL A 461 0.40 7.14 5.44
N SER A 462 -0.22 8.27 5.06
CA SER A 462 -1.30 8.89 5.84
C SER A 462 -2.52 7.97 5.97
N MET A 463 -2.87 7.26 4.89
CA MET A 463 -3.91 6.23 4.88
C MET A 463 -3.56 5.08 5.83
N ALA A 464 -2.35 4.52 5.75
CA ALA A 464 -1.90 3.47 6.65
C ALA A 464 -1.92 3.91 8.13
N LEU A 465 -1.45 5.13 8.43
CA LEU A 465 -1.52 5.72 9.77
C LEU A 465 -2.96 5.85 10.28
N ALA A 466 -3.89 6.28 9.42
CA ALA A 466 -5.31 6.38 9.77
C ALA A 466 -5.92 5.00 10.07
N MET A 467 -5.68 4.00 9.21
CA MET A 467 -6.19 2.63 9.42
C MET A 467 -5.71 2.03 10.75
N VAL A 468 -4.42 2.18 11.07
CA VAL A 468 -3.86 1.68 12.33
C VAL A 468 -4.36 2.50 13.52
N ALA A 469 -4.65 3.79 13.34
CA ALA A 469 -5.27 4.62 14.37
C ALA A 469 -6.71 4.20 14.67
N GLU A 470 -7.48 3.77 13.67
CA GLU A 470 -8.85 3.27 13.88
C GLU A 470 -8.86 1.88 14.53
N ASP A 471 -8.09 0.94 13.99
CA ASP A 471 -7.92 -0.40 14.58
C ASP A 471 -6.44 -0.82 14.60
N ARG A 472 -5.87 -0.80 15.81
CA ARG A 472 -4.47 -1.17 16.06
C ARG A 472 -4.12 -2.58 15.55
N ARG A 473 -5.10 -3.48 15.45
CA ARG A 473 -4.89 -4.87 14.99
C ARG A 473 -4.53 -4.92 13.50
N ILE A 474 -4.91 -3.90 12.73
CA ILE A 474 -4.59 -3.79 11.29
C ILE A 474 -3.09 -3.54 11.07
N GLY A 475 -2.38 -2.98 12.05
CA GLY A 475 -0.91 -2.81 11.98
C GLY A 475 -0.21 -4.11 11.62
N GLY A 476 -0.56 -5.22 12.27
CA GLY A 476 0.05 -6.52 11.95
C GLY A 476 -0.37 -7.13 10.60
N VAL A 477 -1.49 -6.69 10.00
CA VAL A 477 -1.86 -7.06 8.61
C VAL A 477 -0.97 -6.31 7.63
N LEU A 478 -0.79 -5.00 7.84
CA LEU A 478 0.09 -4.18 7.00
C LEU A 478 1.55 -4.62 7.13
N ASP A 479 2.02 -4.94 8.34
CA ASP A 479 3.35 -5.49 8.59
C ASP A 479 3.57 -6.77 7.75
N GLU A 480 2.61 -7.70 7.72
CA GLU A 480 2.74 -8.93 6.92
C GLU A 480 2.74 -8.66 5.40
N LEU A 481 1.90 -7.72 4.95
CA LEU A 481 1.81 -7.37 3.52
C LEU A 481 2.99 -6.55 3.02
N PHE A 482 3.65 -5.77 3.88
CA PHE A 482 4.84 -4.97 3.52
C PHE A 482 6.16 -5.63 3.91
N ALA A 483 6.18 -6.69 4.73
CA ALA A 483 7.40 -7.41 5.07
C ALA A 483 8.10 -8.05 3.85
N GLU A 484 9.38 -8.41 4.02
CA GLU A 484 10.16 -9.16 3.03
C GLU A 484 9.57 -10.53 2.70
N GLN A 485 9.00 -11.18 3.71
CA GLN A 485 8.44 -12.53 3.64
C GLN A 485 6.93 -12.47 3.88
N GLY A 486 6.22 -13.55 3.55
CA GLY A 486 4.77 -13.61 3.72
C GLY A 486 4.02 -13.37 2.43
N ASN A 487 2.90 -12.65 2.50
CA ASN A 487 1.96 -12.53 1.40
C ASN A 487 2.11 -11.19 0.65
N GLU A 488 2.01 -11.22 -0.67
CA GLU A 488 1.94 -10.04 -1.53
C GLU A 488 0.65 -10.01 -2.37
N MET A 489 0.22 -8.81 -2.76
CA MET A 489 -0.85 -8.63 -3.74
C MET A 489 -0.28 -8.68 -5.15
N VAL A 490 -0.90 -9.49 -6.00
CA VAL A 490 -0.50 -9.64 -7.41
C VAL A 490 -1.70 -9.64 -8.35
N MET A 491 -1.46 -9.13 -9.55
CA MET A 491 -2.32 -9.28 -10.71
C MET A 491 -2.00 -10.60 -11.42
N ARG A 492 -2.99 -11.46 -11.54
CA ARG A 492 -2.91 -12.74 -12.25
C ARG A 492 -3.73 -12.69 -13.54
N PRO A 493 -3.19 -13.15 -14.68
CA PRO A 493 -3.98 -13.26 -15.90
C PRO A 493 -5.10 -14.29 -15.73
N ALA A 494 -6.24 -14.05 -16.40
CA ALA A 494 -7.41 -14.91 -16.33
C ALA A 494 -7.15 -16.39 -16.68
N GLU A 495 -6.20 -16.64 -17.59
CA GLU A 495 -5.76 -17.98 -18.03
C GLU A 495 -5.33 -18.90 -16.88
N VAL A 496 -4.97 -18.34 -15.72
CA VAL A 496 -4.58 -19.13 -14.54
C VAL A 496 -5.78 -19.82 -13.90
N TYR A 497 -6.99 -19.25 -14.05
CA TYR A 497 -8.17 -19.68 -13.31
C TYR A 497 -9.23 -20.38 -14.17
N PHE A 498 -9.21 -20.25 -15.50
CA PHE A 498 -10.20 -20.91 -16.34
C PHE A 498 -9.75 -21.11 -17.79
N ASP A 499 -10.37 -22.07 -18.47
CA ASP A 499 -10.23 -22.37 -19.90
C ASP A 499 -11.39 -21.74 -20.73
N GLN A 500 -11.28 -21.74 -22.07
CA GLN A 500 -12.18 -20.92 -22.91
C GLN A 500 -13.67 -21.27 -22.74
N GLU A 501 -14.50 -20.22 -22.64
CA GLU A 501 -15.98 -20.21 -22.62
C GLU A 501 -16.70 -20.72 -21.35
N GLU A 502 -16.03 -20.81 -20.21
CA GLU A 502 -16.70 -21.16 -18.94
C GLU A 502 -17.51 -19.98 -18.36
N GLU A 503 -18.75 -20.24 -17.93
CA GLU A 503 -19.52 -19.34 -17.09
C GLU A 503 -19.30 -19.69 -15.62
N LEU A 504 -18.52 -18.86 -14.94
CA LEU A 504 -18.06 -19.07 -13.58
C LEU A 504 -18.53 -17.93 -12.67
N SER A 505 -18.90 -18.28 -11.45
CA SER A 505 -19.11 -17.30 -10.39
C SER A 505 -17.77 -16.86 -9.82
N PHE A 506 -17.75 -15.74 -9.10
CA PHE A 506 -16.52 -15.29 -8.42
C PHE A 506 -16.08 -16.31 -7.35
N PHE A 507 -17.02 -16.97 -6.67
CA PHE A 507 -16.69 -18.07 -5.75
C PHE A 507 -16.01 -19.25 -6.45
N ASP A 508 -16.37 -19.56 -7.70
CA ASP A 508 -15.67 -20.61 -8.46
C ASP A 508 -14.20 -20.23 -8.68
N ILE A 509 -13.95 -18.96 -9.04
CA ILE A 509 -12.59 -18.43 -9.21
C ILE A 509 -11.80 -18.46 -7.90
N MET A 510 -12.42 -18.06 -6.78
CA MET A 510 -11.79 -18.10 -5.46
C MET A 510 -11.35 -19.53 -5.08
N VAL A 511 -12.21 -20.53 -5.27
CA VAL A 511 -11.89 -21.94 -4.98
C VAL A 511 -10.79 -22.46 -5.92
N ARG A 512 -10.76 -22.03 -7.17
CA ARG A 512 -9.66 -22.36 -8.10
C ARG A 512 -8.35 -21.70 -7.69
N GLY A 513 -8.38 -20.47 -7.17
CA GLY A 513 -7.21 -19.82 -6.56
C GLY A 513 -6.63 -20.61 -5.40
N ARG A 514 -7.49 -21.26 -4.58
CA ARG A 514 -7.03 -22.11 -3.46
C ARG A 514 -6.20 -23.30 -3.88
N GLN A 515 -6.44 -23.87 -5.06
CA GLN A 515 -5.60 -24.94 -5.62
C GLN A 515 -4.14 -24.51 -5.82
N ARG A 516 -3.89 -23.20 -5.86
CA ARG A 516 -2.58 -22.57 -6.02
C ARG A 516 -2.11 -21.86 -4.75
N ARG A 517 -2.81 -22.04 -3.62
CA ARG A 517 -2.59 -21.29 -2.36
C ARG A 517 -2.72 -19.77 -2.54
N GLU A 518 -3.67 -19.34 -3.35
CA GLU A 518 -3.93 -17.91 -3.59
C GLU A 518 -5.30 -17.55 -3.00
N ILE A 519 -5.46 -16.32 -2.48
CA ILE A 519 -6.78 -15.78 -2.12
C ILE A 519 -7.15 -14.73 -3.16
N VAL A 520 -8.12 -15.04 -4.02
CA VAL A 520 -8.62 -14.09 -5.02
C VAL A 520 -9.51 -13.06 -4.33
N ILE A 521 -9.09 -11.80 -4.34
CA ILE A 521 -9.76 -10.69 -3.63
C ILE A 521 -10.53 -9.77 -4.59
N GLY A 522 -10.30 -9.87 -5.90
CA GLY A 522 -10.96 -9.01 -6.88
C GLY A 522 -10.60 -9.34 -8.31
N TYR A 523 -11.03 -8.48 -9.23
CA TYR A 523 -10.69 -8.57 -10.66
C TYR A 523 -10.59 -7.18 -11.30
N HIS A 524 -9.96 -7.12 -12.47
CA HIS A 524 -9.94 -5.94 -13.34
C HIS A 524 -10.35 -6.38 -14.75
N SER A 525 -11.46 -5.80 -15.21
CA SER A 525 -12.04 -6.04 -16.53
C SER A 525 -11.48 -5.02 -17.52
N LEU A 526 -11.20 -5.44 -18.76
CA LEU A 526 -10.64 -4.56 -19.81
C LEU A 526 -11.52 -3.31 -20.08
N PHE A 527 -12.83 -3.41 -19.85
CA PHE A 527 -13.78 -2.32 -20.12
C PHE A 527 -14.01 -1.40 -18.91
N GLU A 528 -13.40 -1.69 -17.76
CA GLU A 528 -13.55 -0.90 -16.54
C GLU A 528 -12.23 -0.20 -16.23
N ASP A 529 -12.28 1.11 -15.97
CA ASP A 529 -11.06 1.89 -15.70
C ASP A 529 -10.45 1.56 -14.33
N THR A 530 -11.24 1.05 -13.39
CA THR A 530 -10.79 0.72 -12.03
C THR A 530 -10.90 -0.77 -11.74
N PRO A 531 -9.96 -1.36 -10.98
CA PRO A 531 -10.14 -2.69 -10.41
C PRO A 531 -11.37 -2.74 -9.49
N VAL A 532 -11.97 -3.92 -9.38
CA VAL A 532 -13.08 -4.22 -8.47
C VAL A 532 -12.57 -5.16 -7.40
N ILE A 533 -12.50 -4.67 -6.17
CA ILE A 533 -12.12 -5.44 -4.98
C ILE A 533 -13.39 -5.79 -4.21
N ASN A 534 -13.46 -7.02 -3.67
CA ASN A 534 -14.65 -7.55 -3.00
C ASN A 534 -15.94 -7.40 -3.85
N PRO A 535 -16.03 -8.02 -5.03
CA PRO A 535 -17.18 -7.84 -5.92
C PRO A 535 -18.49 -8.25 -5.24
N CYS A 536 -19.56 -7.52 -5.53
CA CYS A 536 -20.91 -7.89 -5.12
C CYS A 536 -21.41 -9.12 -5.89
N HIS A 537 -22.41 -9.81 -5.34
CA HIS A 537 -23.06 -10.96 -5.99
C HIS A 537 -22.10 -12.09 -6.40
N LYS A 538 -21.16 -12.48 -5.52
CA LYS A 538 -20.09 -13.46 -5.78
C LYS A 538 -20.56 -14.83 -6.30
N ALA A 539 -21.81 -15.22 -6.04
CA ALA A 539 -22.41 -16.47 -6.49
C ALA A 539 -23.03 -16.41 -7.91
N VAL A 540 -23.18 -15.22 -8.49
CA VAL A 540 -23.74 -15.06 -9.84
C VAL A 540 -22.69 -15.43 -10.88
N LYS A 541 -23.06 -16.30 -11.81
CA LYS A 541 -22.19 -16.70 -12.92
C LYS A 541 -22.05 -15.57 -13.93
N LYS A 542 -20.82 -15.34 -14.37
CA LYS A 542 -20.45 -14.36 -15.40
C LYS A 542 -19.60 -15.05 -16.46
N LYS A 543 -19.71 -14.58 -17.71
CA LYS A 543 -18.77 -14.94 -18.77
C LYS A 543 -17.53 -14.06 -18.65
N TRP A 544 -16.38 -14.68 -18.39
CA TRP A 544 -15.11 -13.99 -18.23
C TRP A 544 -14.33 -13.95 -19.56
N SER A 545 -13.49 -12.93 -19.71
CA SER A 545 -12.58 -12.76 -20.85
C SER A 545 -11.15 -13.13 -20.45
N PHE A 546 -10.35 -13.64 -21.38
CA PHE A 546 -8.91 -13.83 -21.15
C PHE A 546 -8.13 -12.52 -21.01
N GLN A 547 -8.73 -11.42 -21.44
CA GLN A 547 -8.19 -10.08 -21.23
C GLN A 547 -8.47 -9.56 -19.82
N ASP A 548 -9.33 -10.23 -19.05
CA ASP A 548 -9.53 -9.90 -17.64
C ASP A 548 -8.32 -10.37 -16.83
N SER A 549 -8.12 -9.71 -15.70
CA SER A 549 -7.10 -10.09 -14.72
C SER A 549 -7.74 -10.19 -13.33
N PHE A 550 -7.19 -11.05 -12.49
CA PHE A 550 -7.67 -11.24 -11.12
C PHE A 550 -6.62 -10.75 -10.13
N ILE A 551 -7.11 -10.19 -9.04
CA ILE A 551 -6.29 -9.70 -7.94
C ILE A 551 -6.23 -10.81 -6.90
N ALA A 552 -5.04 -11.24 -6.53
CA ALA A 552 -4.85 -12.30 -5.56
C ALA A 552 -3.79 -11.95 -4.51
N LEU A 553 -4.02 -12.39 -3.28
CA LEU A 553 -3.01 -12.50 -2.24
C LEU A 553 -2.29 -13.84 -2.40
N VAL A 554 -0.97 -13.79 -2.51
CA VAL A 554 -0.12 -14.95 -2.76
C VAL A 554 1.09 -14.94 -1.85
N GLU A 555 1.55 -16.11 -1.45
CA GLU A 555 2.80 -16.25 -0.70
C GLU A 555 3.98 -15.92 -1.62
N ARG A 556 4.92 -15.08 -1.14
CA ARG A 556 6.14 -14.70 -1.87
C ARG A 556 7.00 -15.93 -2.17
N GLN A 557 7.58 -15.98 -3.38
CA GLN A 557 8.38 -17.10 -3.90
C GLN A 557 9.87 -16.83 -3.97
#